data_AF-A0A085VZK6-F1
#
_entry.id   AF-A0A085VZK6-F1
#
_cell.length_a   1.000
_cell.length_b   1.000
_cell.length_c   1.000
_cell.angle_alpha   90.00
_cell.angle_beta   90.00
_cell.angle_gamma   90.00
#
_symmetry.space_group_name_H-M   'P 1'
#
loop_
_entity.id
_entity.type
_entity.pdbx_description
1 polymer ?
#
loop_
_entity_poly.entity_id
_entity_poly.type
_entity_poly.pdbx_seq_one_letter_code
_entity_poly.pdbx_strand_id
1 'polypeptide(L)'
;MKRLGIFILLFAAFHAAEAQTKSPKRGLGYGYHSAQDMQALSRGMSWWYNWSPTPEAGAAGVYQSAGVAFVPMVWGGTPNADQLAASIPAGTQYLLGFNEPNFRSQANMTPSRAAQLWPILEDVARRKGLKLVAPAVNYCGDCVSEGGVTFSDPVTYLDAFFAACPSCQVDYIAVHWYACDLGALQWYIGLFKKYNKPIWLTEFACGDRPHDQITLALQKQYMTDAVNYLENEPAVFRYAWFSGRNNEIPNINLLGNSGQLTELGQLYVSLPFAGTSSGRLTPVSAVSSSSESNGTLPGNAIDGNLSTRWSSTFSDPQYLLLDFGSTKSFSRVKLTWEAAYGKDYQIQVSNNLSSWTSIKSVVNGDGGVDDLTGLSGSGRYLRIYGTRRATGYGYSLYEVEVYGTP
;
A
#
# COMPACT_ATOMS: atom_id res chain seq x y z
N MET A 1 14.64 -55.92 -35.91
CA MET A 1 14.89 -54.84 -34.92
C MET A 1 14.01 -53.64 -35.28
N LYS A 2 12.82 -53.51 -34.68
CA LYS A 2 11.96 -52.32 -34.82
C LYS A 2 12.18 -51.46 -33.58
N ARG A 3 12.74 -50.26 -33.75
CA ARG A 3 12.95 -49.28 -32.67
C ARG A 3 11.61 -48.65 -32.30
N LEU A 4 11.18 -48.85 -31.07
CA LEU A 4 10.02 -48.19 -30.47
C LEU A 4 10.47 -46.80 -30.00
N GLY A 5 10.01 -45.74 -30.66
CA GLY A 5 10.25 -44.37 -30.24
C GLY A 5 9.32 -44.00 -29.08
N ILE A 6 9.89 -43.76 -27.91
CA ILE A 6 9.17 -43.23 -26.74
C ILE A 6 8.99 -41.72 -26.97
N PHE A 7 7.74 -41.30 -27.17
CA PHE A 7 7.36 -39.88 -27.12
C PHE A 7 7.23 -39.47 -25.66
N ILE A 8 8.16 -38.62 -25.18
CA ILE A 8 8.04 -37.94 -23.90
C ILE A 8 7.14 -36.72 -24.11
N LEU A 9 5.90 -36.81 -23.66
CA LEU A 9 4.99 -35.66 -23.53
C LEU A 9 5.48 -34.80 -22.36
N LEU A 10 6.14 -33.68 -22.66
CA LEU A 10 6.37 -32.61 -21.69
C LEU A 10 5.03 -31.91 -21.39
N PHE A 11 4.45 -32.20 -20.23
CA PHE A 11 3.42 -31.35 -19.65
C PHE A 11 4.09 -30.08 -19.11
N ALA A 12 3.97 -28.97 -19.85
CA ALA A 12 4.20 -27.66 -19.29
C ALA A 12 3.07 -27.36 -18.29
N ALA A 13 3.35 -27.50 -17.00
CA ALA A 13 2.46 -27.05 -15.95
C ALA A 13 2.43 -25.51 -15.97
N PHE A 14 1.46 -24.95 -16.68
CA PHE A 14 1.04 -23.57 -16.46
C PHE A 14 0.53 -23.46 -15.03
N HIS A 15 1.39 -23.00 -14.12
CA HIS A 15 0.92 -22.50 -12.83
C HIS A 15 0.12 -21.25 -13.12
N ALA A 16 -1.21 -21.35 -13.05
CA ALA A 16 -2.04 -20.18 -12.94
C ALA A 16 -1.56 -19.44 -11.68
N ALA A 17 -0.94 -18.27 -11.87
CA ALA A 17 -0.60 -17.40 -10.76
C ALA A 17 -1.91 -17.10 -10.02
N GLU A 18 -2.00 -17.55 -8.77
CA GLU A 18 -3.14 -17.27 -7.91
C GLU A 18 -3.29 -15.74 -7.87
N ALA A 19 -4.49 -15.24 -8.18
CA ALA A 19 -4.73 -13.82 -8.21
C ALA A 19 -4.39 -13.24 -6.83
N GLN A 20 -3.46 -12.31 -6.78
CA GLN A 20 -3.02 -11.73 -5.51
C GLN A 20 -4.21 -11.06 -4.83
N THR A 21 -4.66 -11.62 -3.70
CA THR A 21 -5.86 -11.15 -2.98
C THR A 21 -5.57 -10.02 -1.98
N LYS A 22 -4.29 -9.81 -1.63
CA LYS A 22 -3.82 -8.79 -0.70
C LYS A 22 -2.37 -8.36 -0.98
N SER A 23 -2.02 -7.16 -0.52
CA SER A 23 -0.69 -6.58 -0.69
C SER A 23 0.41 -7.46 -0.11
N PRO A 24 1.52 -7.74 -0.83
CA PRO A 24 2.64 -8.49 -0.28
C PRO A 24 3.50 -7.60 0.64
N LYS A 25 3.36 -6.27 0.52
CA LYS A 25 4.12 -5.26 1.26
C LYS A 25 3.51 -4.96 2.63
N ARG A 26 2.19 -5.09 2.76
CA ARG A 26 1.41 -4.63 3.91
C ARG A 26 1.54 -5.54 5.13
N GLY A 27 1.97 -4.96 6.25
CA GLY A 27 2.08 -5.66 7.53
C GLY A 27 1.71 -4.82 8.75
N LEU A 28 1.97 -5.37 9.93
CA LEU A 28 1.62 -4.73 11.20
C LEU A 28 2.72 -4.99 12.25
N GLY A 29 3.14 -3.94 12.95
CA GLY A 29 3.93 -4.06 14.17
C GLY A 29 3.01 -4.12 15.38
N TYR A 30 2.76 -5.31 15.93
CA TYR A 30 1.88 -5.54 17.09
C TYR A 30 2.11 -6.93 17.71
N GLY A 31 2.12 -7.03 19.04
CA GLY A 31 2.49 -8.27 19.75
C GLY A 31 1.43 -8.87 20.67
N TYR A 32 0.16 -8.49 20.49
CA TYR A 32 -0.94 -8.94 21.38
C TYR A 32 -2.18 -9.37 20.60
N HIS A 33 -2.00 -10.03 19.45
CA HIS A 33 -3.11 -10.54 18.66
C HIS A 33 -3.85 -11.66 19.39
N SER A 34 -5.17 -11.61 19.40
CA SER A 34 -6.00 -12.81 19.53
C SER A 34 -6.15 -13.53 18.18
N ALA A 35 -6.64 -14.77 18.21
CA ALA A 35 -6.89 -15.52 16.98
C ALA A 35 -7.90 -14.79 16.07
N GLN A 36 -8.90 -14.15 16.67
CA GLN A 36 -9.91 -13.35 15.97
C GLN A 36 -9.31 -12.08 15.37
N ASP A 37 -8.36 -11.43 16.07
CA ASP A 37 -7.64 -10.27 15.51
C ASP A 37 -6.88 -10.64 14.24
N MET A 38 -6.16 -11.78 14.28
CA MET A 38 -5.41 -12.27 13.12
C MET A 38 -6.33 -12.55 11.93
N GLN A 39 -7.49 -13.17 12.15
CA GLN A 39 -8.49 -13.40 11.10
C GLN A 39 -9.07 -12.10 10.53
N ALA A 40 -9.29 -11.10 11.37
CA ALA A 40 -9.82 -9.81 10.93
C ALA A 40 -8.81 -9.05 10.05
N LEU A 41 -7.54 -9.04 10.44
CA LEU A 41 -6.45 -8.36 9.75
C LEU A 41 -6.00 -9.06 8.46
N SER A 42 -6.05 -10.41 8.43
CA SER A 42 -5.53 -11.21 7.32
C SER A 42 -6.20 -10.95 5.97
N ARG A 43 -7.35 -10.27 5.96
CA ARG A 43 -8.07 -9.82 4.75
C ARG A 43 -7.24 -8.91 3.86
N GLY A 44 -6.37 -8.09 4.44
CA GLY A 44 -5.51 -7.17 3.70
C GLY A 44 -4.04 -7.19 4.12
N MET A 45 -3.73 -7.83 5.25
CA MET A 45 -2.38 -7.92 5.82
C MET A 45 -1.70 -9.24 5.43
N SER A 46 -0.45 -9.17 4.99
CA SER A 46 0.32 -10.35 4.55
C SER A 46 1.41 -10.76 5.51
N TRP A 47 1.85 -9.87 6.39
CA TRP A 47 2.89 -10.20 7.37
C TRP A 47 2.77 -9.35 8.62
N TRP A 48 3.45 -9.76 9.69
CA TRP A 48 3.48 -9.03 10.95
C TRP A 48 4.73 -9.38 11.75
N TYR A 49 5.03 -8.57 12.75
CA TYR A 49 6.07 -8.85 13.75
C TYR A 49 5.67 -8.24 15.10
N ASN A 50 6.34 -8.69 16.16
CA ASN A 50 6.02 -8.36 17.55
C ASN A 50 7.26 -8.03 18.39
N TRP A 51 8.34 -7.57 17.75
CA TRP A 51 9.63 -7.29 18.40
C TRP A 51 10.28 -8.49 19.11
N SER A 52 9.82 -9.72 18.84
CA SER A 52 10.30 -10.95 19.46
C SER A 52 10.74 -11.96 18.39
N PRO A 53 11.62 -12.93 18.72
CA PRO A 53 11.96 -14.00 17.80
C PRO A 53 10.84 -15.05 17.64
N THR A 54 9.79 -15.01 18.46
CA THR A 54 8.67 -15.96 18.45
C THR A 54 7.31 -15.26 18.36
N PRO A 55 6.33 -15.82 17.65
CA PRO A 55 4.98 -15.28 17.62
C PRO A 55 4.32 -15.42 19.01
N GLU A 56 3.45 -14.48 19.40
CA GLU A 56 2.68 -14.64 20.63
C GLU A 56 1.65 -15.78 20.54
N ALA A 57 1.32 -16.36 21.70
CA ALA A 57 0.44 -17.50 21.81
C ALA A 57 -0.94 -17.29 21.15
N GLY A 58 -1.48 -16.06 21.22
CA GLY A 58 -2.78 -15.73 20.64
C GLY A 58 -2.83 -15.78 19.11
N ALA A 59 -1.68 -15.66 18.42
CA ALA A 59 -1.57 -15.75 16.97
C ALA A 59 -0.90 -17.03 16.46
N ALA A 60 -0.03 -17.64 17.27
CA ALA A 60 0.88 -18.71 16.85
C ALA A 60 0.18 -19.89 16.15
N GLY A 61 -1.05 -20.24 16.56
CA GLY A 61 -1.83 -21.35 15.99
C GLY A 61 -2.65 -21.00 14.74
N VAL A 62 -2.74 -19.73 14.34
CA VAL A 62 -3.69 -19.29 13.29
C VAL A 62 -3.08 -18.45 12.18
N TYR A 63 -1.91 -17.82 12.39
CA TYR A 63 -1.36 -16.87 11.40
C TYR A 63 -1.04 -17.55 10.05
N GLN A 64 -0.52 -18.78 10.08
CA GLN A 64 -0.18 -19.53 8.86
C GLN A 64 -1.43 -19.91 8.05
N SER A 65 -2.48 -20.41 8.70
CA SER A 65 -3.74 -20.77 8.03
C SER A 65 -4.51 -19.54 7.54
N ALA A 66 -4.28 -18.38 8.16
CA ALA A 66 -4.75 -17.09 7.68
C ALA A 66 -3.93 -16.53 6.50
N GLY A 67 -2.91 -17.25 6.03
CA GLY A 67 -2.04 -16.82 4.93
C GLY A 67 -1.24 -15.56 5.29
N VAL A 68 -0.83 -15.43 6.54
CA VAL A 68 -0.02 -14.31 7.04
C VAL A 68 1.34 -14.85 7.46
N ALA A 69 2.42 -14.14 7.16
CA ALA A 69 3.77 -14.49 7.60
C ALA A 69 4.15 -13.80 8.91
N PHE A 70 4.68 -14.53 9.87
CA PHE A 70 5.37 -13.94 11.03
C PHE A 70 6.84 -13.67 10.68
N VAL A 71 7.33 -12.48 11.00
CA VAL A 71 8.74 -12.11 10.84
C VAL A 71 9.38 -11.93 12.22
N PRO A 72 10.32 -12.81 12.62
CA PRO A 72 11.00 -12.68 13.90
C PRO A 72 11.94 -11.47 13.92
N MET A 73 12.19 -10.97 15.13
CA MET A 73 13.12 -9.87 15.38
C MET A 73 14.11 -10.21 16.49
N VAL A 74 15.34 -9.74 16.34
CA VAL A 74 16.30 -9.64 17.44
C VAL A 74 16.28 -8.19 17.94
N TRP A 75 15.44 -7.88 18.92
CA TRP A 75 15.23 -6.50 19.34
C TRP A 75 16.51 -5.80 19.83
N GLY A 76 17.31 -6.46 20.69
CA GLY A 76 18.51 -5.87 21.27
C GLY A 76 19.25 -6.84 22.20
N GLY A 77 20.17 -6.32 23.01
CA GLY A 77 20.97 -7.13 23.95
C GLY A 77 22.09 -7.93 23.26
N THR A 78 22.51 -9.04 23.88
CA THR A 78 23.53 -9.94 23.31
C THR A 78 22.86 -11.26 22.90
N PRO A 79 22.55 -11.46 21.62
CA PRO A 79 21.83 -12.66 21.19
C PRO A 79 22.70 -13.92 21.37
N ASN A 80 22.05 -15.05 21.65
CA ASN A 80 22.68 -16.38 21.60
C ASN A 80 22.20 -17.10 20.33
N ALA A 81 23.13 -17.53 19.47
CA ALA A 81 22.81 -18.11 18.17
C ALA A 81 21.94 -19.37 18.28
N ASP A 82 22.22 -20.25 19.25
CA ASP A 82 21.51 -21.52 19.39
C ASP A 82 20.08 -21.30 19.89
N GLN A 83 19.89 -20.44 20.90
CA GLN A 83 18.57 -20.07 21.40
C GLN A 83 17.75 -19.35 20.33
N LEU A 84 18.37 -18.40 19.63
CA LEU A 84 17.72 -17.66 18.56
C LEU A 84 17.30 -18.61 17.42
N ALA A 85 18.20 -19.47 16.95
CA ALA A 85 17.87 -20.46 15.93
C ALA A 85 16.76 -21.42 16.38
N ALA A 86 16.75 -21.86 17.64
CA ALA A 86 15.69 -22.73 18.17
C ALA A 86 14.32 -22.04 18.22
N SER A 87 14.31 -20.72 18.47
CA SER A 87 13.09 -19.92 18.61
C SER A 87 12.43 -19.52 17.29
N ILE A 88 13.19 -19.39 16.20
CA ILE A 88 12.66 -18.98 14.89
C ILE A 88 11.79 -20.08 14.28
N PRO A 89 10.51 -19.79 13.94
CA PRO A 89 9.61 -20.74 13.31
C PRO A 89 10.14 -21.32 11.98
N ALA A 90 9.71 -22.52 11.65
CA ALA A 90 10.02 -23.12 10.34
C ALA A 90 9.34 -22.35 9.21
N GLY A 91 10.00 -22.26 8.05
CA GLY A 91 9.48 -21.56 6.88
C GLY A 91 9.62 -20.03 6.92
N THR A 92 10.20 -19.47 7.99
CA THR A 92 10.58 -18.06 8.04
C THR A 92 11.62 -17.74 6.96
N GLN A 93 11.48 -16.59 6.31
CA GLN A 93 12.37 -16.13 5.23
C GLN A 93 13.24 -14.93 5.62
N TYR A 94 12.83 -14.16 6.61
CA TYR A 94 13.47 -12.90 7.00
C TYR A 94 13.69 -12.86 8.51
N LEU A 95 14.74 -12.18 8.95
CA LEU A 95 15.01 -11.86 10.35
C LEU A 95 15.27 -10.35 10.46
N LEU A 96 14.47 -9.66 11.27
CA LEU A 96 14.68 -8.26 11.61
C LEU A 96 15.83 -8.13 12.61
N GLY A 97 16.75 -7.21 12.33
CA GLY A 97 17.84 -6.84 13.24
C GLY A 97 17.38 -6.00 14.43
N PHE A 98 18.33 -5.29 15.05
CA PHE A 98 18.11 -4.53 16.28
C PHE A 98 17.12 -3.37 16.12
N ASN A 99 16.29 -3.16 17.13
CA ASN A 99 15.24 -2.13 17.17
C ASN A 99 15.79 -0.80 17.67
N GLU A 100 15.81 0.21 16.80
CA GLU A 100 16.18 1.58 17.16
C GLU A 100 17.46 1.65 18.00
N PRO A 101 18.56 0.99 17.58
CA PRO A 101 19.74 0.89 18.44
C PRO A 101 20.39 2.25 18.71
N ASN A 102 20.11 3.26 17.89
CA ASN A 102 20.57 4.62 18.13
C ASN A 102 19.87 5.32 19.31
N PHE A 103 18.72 4.83 19.78
CA PHE A 103 17.98 5.35 20.92
C PHE A 103 18.41 4.66 22.21
N ARG A 104 18.66 5.44 23.27
CA ARG A 104 19.02 4.90 24.59
C ARG A 104 17.87 4.18 25.30
N SER A 105 16.63 4.55 24.97
CA SER A 105 15.42 3.93 25.49
C SER A 105 15.04 2.62 24.81
N GLN A 106 15.72 2.26 23.70
CA GLN A 106 15.44 1.08 22.89
C GLN A 106 16.62 0.10 22.97
N ALA A 107 17.09 -0.47 21.87
CA ALA A 107 18.18 -1.45 21.92
C ALA A 107 19.50 -0.87 22.44
N ASN A 108 19.68 0.46 22.38
CA ASN A 108 20.77 1.18 23.03
C ASN A 108 22.16 0.62 22.70
N MET A 109 22.55 0.69 21.43
CA MET A 109 23.79 0.12 20.92
C MET A 109 24.48 1.12 20.00
N THR A 110 25.77 1.38 20.24
CA THR A 110 26.59 2.10 19.26
C THR A 110 26.71 1.30 17.95
N PRO A 111 27.02 1.94 16.81
CA PRO A 111 27.21 1.24 15.56
C PRO A 111 28.26 0.12 15.64
N SER A 112 29.39 0.36 16.32
CA SER A 112 30.42 -0.67 16.50
C SER A 112 29.94 -1.85 17.35
N ARG A 113 29.10 -1.61 18.37
CA ARG A 113 28.51 -2.68 19.17
C ARG A 113 27.50 -3.50 18.38
N ALA A 114 26.65 -2.86 17.57
CA ALA A 114 25.72 -3.55 16.69
C ALA A 114 26.49 -4.41 15.66
N ALA A 115 27.54 -3.85 15.05
CA ALA A 115 28.43 -4.56 14.12
C ALA A 115 29.13 -5.76 14.79
N GLN A 116 29.61 -5.63 16.02
CA GLN A 116 30.25 -6.71 16.76
C GLN A 116 29.31 -7.90 17.00
N LEU A 117 28.01 -7.65 17.18
CA LEU A 117 27.01 -8.69 17.44
C LEU A 117 26.35 -9.24 16.17
N TRP A 118 26.50 -8.56 15.04
CA TRP A 118 25.91 -8.96 13.77
C TRP A 118 26.30 -10.38 13.30
N PRO A 119 27.56 -10.86 13.48
CA PRO A 119 27.93 -12.22 13.10
C PRO A 119 27.07 -13.33 13.73
N ILE A 120 26.44 -13.05 14.88
CA ILE A 120 25.52 -13.99 15.53
C ILE A 120 24.24 -14.14 14.69
N LEU A 121 23.73 -13.03 14.14
CA LEU A 121 22.55 -13.03 13.26
C LEU A 121 22.89 -13.68 11.92
N GLU A 122 24.08 -13.43 11.37
CA GLU A 122 24.56 -14.07 10.14
C GLU A 122 24.66 -15.60 10.28
N ASP A 123 25.16 -16.09 11.42
CA ASP A 123 25.21 -17.53 11.69
C ASP A 123 23.81 -18.14 11.72
N VAL A 124 22.85 -17.50 12.39
CA VAL A 124 21.46 -17.96 12.39
C VAL A 124 20.84 -17.90 10.99
N ALA A 125 21.08 -16.81 10.26
CA ALA A 125 20.60 -16.66 8.89
C ALA A 125 21.14 -17.75 7.97
N ARG A 126 22.44 -18.08 8.07
CA ARG A 126 23.07 -19.19 7.35
C ARG A 126 22.44 -20.54 7.71
N ARG A 127 22.23 -20.83 9.00
CA ARG A 127 21.63 -22.09 9.48
C ARG A 127 20.19 -22.28 9.01
N LYS A 128 19.44 -21.18 8.88
CA LYS A 128 17.99 -21.19 8.61
C LYS A 128 17.60 -20.73 7.20
N GLY A 129 18.57 -20.30 6.38
CA GLY A 129 18.33 -19.76 5.04
C GLY A 129 17.62 -18.40 5.03
N LEU A 130 17.88 -17.55 6.03
CA LEU A 130 17.19 -16.27 6.20
C LEU A 130 17.88 -15.12 5.47
N LYS A 131 17.07 -14.13 5.10
CA LYS A 131 17.51 -12.81 4.71
C LYS A 131 17.57 -11.89 5.93
N LEU A 132 18.63 -11.10 6.05
CA LEU A 132 18.82 -10.18 7.16
C LEU A 132 18.35 -8.78 6.80
N VAL A 133 17.47 -8.24 7.64
CA VAL A 133 17.06 -6.84 7.57
C VAL A 133 17.90 -6.06 8.60
N ALA A 134 18.52 -4.97 8.16
CA ALA A 134 19.38 -4.10 8.95
C ALA A 134 18.77 -3.70 10.31
N PRO A 135 19.56 -3.17 11.25
CA PRO A 135 18.98 -2.50 12.41
C PRO A 135 17.98 -1.43 11.95
N ALA A 136 16.80 -1.40 12.58
CA ALA A 136 15.74 -0.46 12.25
C ALA A 136 16.05 0.89 12.91
N VAL A 137 16.19 1.96 12.12
CA VAL A 137 16.64 3.28 12.61
C VAL A 137 15.59 4.37 12.41
N ASN A 138 15.69 5.42 13.23
CA ASN A 138 14.89 6.64 13.13
C ASN A 138 15.66 7.86 13.69
N TYR A 139 15.17 9.07 13.44
CA TYR A 139 15.67 10.28 14.09
C TYR A 139 15.46 10.22 15.60
N CYS A 140 16.55 10.41 16.34
CA CYS A 140 16.58 10.19 17.77
C CYS A 140 16.81 11.50 18.55
N GLY A 141 16.11 11.62 19.68
CA GLY A 141 16.29 12.71 20.65
C GLY A 141 17.34 12.42 21.74
N ASP A 142 17.25 11.26 22.40
CA ASP A 142 18.23 10.79 23.40
C ASP A 142 18.99 9.56 22.88
N CYS A 143 20.22 9.80 22.44
CA CYS A 143 20.91 8.91 21.53
C CYS A 143 22.25 8.41 22.07
N VAL A 144 22.65 7.26 21.56
CA VAL A 144 24.01 6.73 21.77
C VAL A 144 25.04 7.65 21.12
N SER A 145 26.24 7.66 21.71
CA SER A 145 27.39 8.39 21.17
C SER A 145 28.60 7.47 21.12
N GLU A 146 29.41 7.57 20.07
CA GLU A 146 30.66 6.82 19.88
C GLU A 146 31.66 7.69 19.15
N GLY A 147 32.93 7.68 19.56
CA GLY A 147 33.99 8.41 18.85
C GLY A 147 33.76 9.92 18.73
N GLY A 148 33.06 10.54 19.68
CA GLY A 148 32.72 11.97 19.65
C GLY A 148 31.51 12.32 18.76
N VAL A 149 30.85 11.34 18.14
CA VAL A 149 29.63 11.53 17.35
C VAL A 149 28.43 11.07 18.17
N THR A 150 27.38 11.88 18.21
CA THR A 150 26.05 11.48 18.72
C THR A 150 25.16 11.11 17.54
N PHE A 151 24.60 9.91 17.55
CA PHE A 151 23.87 9.36 16.39
C PHE A 151 22.38 9.71 16.42
N SER A 152 22.08 11.01 16.37
CA SER A 152 20.69 11.49 16.22
C SER A 152 20.16 11.33 14.79
N ASP A 153 21.03 11.36 13.79
CA ASP A 153 20.70 11.10 12.39
C ASP A 153 20.82 9.58 12.07
N PRO A 154 19.73 8.94 11.60
CA PRO A 154 19.71 7.52 11.30
C PRO A 154 20.62 7.12 10.13
N VAL A 155 20.85 8.01 9.17
CA VAL A 155 21.78 7.78 8.05
C VAL A 155 23.20 7.72 8.59
N THR A 156 23.56 8.63 9.50
CA THR A 156 24.90 8.65 10.14
C THR A 156 25.13 7.38 10.97
N TYR A 157 24.09 6.88 11.67
CA TYR A 157 24.18 5.61 12.39
C TYR A 157 24.45 4.42 11.46
N LEU A 158 23.66 4.29 10.39
CA LEU A 158 23.81 3.17 9.45
C LEU A 158 25.14 3.24 8.68
N ASP A 159 25.61 4.43 8.28
CA ASP A 159 26.92 4.60 7.66
C ASP A 159 28.04 4.07 8.57
N ALA A 160 28.00 4.44 9.86
CA ALA A 160 28.97 3.95 10.84
C ALA A 160 28.85 2.44 11.07
N PHE A 161 27.64 1.88 11.07
CA PHE A 161 27.43 0.44 11.20
C PHE A 161 28.01 -0.32 10.01
N PHE A 162 27.74 0.12 8.78
CA PHE A 162 28.31 -0.48 7.57
C PHE A 162 29.83 -0.30 7.49
N ALA A 163 30.37 0.82 7.97
CA ALA A 163 31.81 1.02 8.07
C ALA A 163 32.46 0.07 9.09
N ALA A 164 31.78 -0.19 10.21
CA ALA A 164 32.24 -1.12 11.25
C ALA A 164 32.11 -2.60 10.84
N CYS A 165 31.21 -2.93 9.90
CA CYS A 165 31.12 -4.27 9.32
C CYS A 165 30.91 -4.26 7.79
N PRO A 166 31.97 -3.99 7.01
CA PRO A 166 31.85 -3.82 5.55
C PRO A 166 31.51 -5.13 4.81
N SER A 167 31.76 -6.28 5.43
CA SER A 167 31.47 -7.60 4.87
C SER A 167 30.21 -8.25 5.44
N CYS A 168 29.50 -7.60 6.36
CA CYS A 168 28.29 -8.16 6.96
C CYS A 168 27.18 -8.34 5.91
N GLN A 169 26.52 -9.49 5.94
CA GLN A 169 25.29 -9.76 5.22
C GLN A 169 24.19 -8.84 5.77
N VAL A 170 23.75 -7.92 4.92
CA VAL A 170 22.54 -7.12 5.11
C VAL A 170 21.81 -7.11 3.78
N ASP A 171 20.65 -7.74 3.73
CA ASP A 171 19.88 -7.88 2.49
C ASP A 171 18.91 -6.70 2.30
N TYR A 172 18.41 -6.14 3.40
CA TYR A 172 17.41 -5.06 3.41
C TYR A 172 17.76 -3.96 4.41
N ILE A 173 17.28 -2.75 4.18
CA ILE A 173 17.32 -1.64 5.16
C ILE A 173 16.01 -1.60 5.94
N ALA A 174 16.05 -1.38 7.25
CA ALA A 174 14.86 -1.09 8.06
C ALA A 174 14.88 0.34 8.61
N VAL A 175 13.73 0.98 8.60
CA VAL A 175 13.53 2.34 9.13
C VAL A 175 12.17 2.46 9.81
N HIS A 176 12.04 3.40 10.75
CA HIS A 176 10.77 3.81 11.34
C HIS A 176 10.46 5.27 11.03
N TRP A 177 9.19 5.64 11.03
CA TRP A 177 8.76 7.00 10.72
C TRP A 177 7.44 7.39 11.40
N TYR A 178 7.44 8.52 12.11
CA TYR A 178 6.27 8.96 12.89
C TYR A 178 5.78 10.37 12.55
N ALA A 179 6.27 10.97 11.46
CA ALA A 179 5.78 12.29 11.06
C ALA A 179 4.52 12.20 10.19
N CYS A 180 3.62 13.17 10.32
CA CYS A 180 2.33 13.23 9.62
C CYS A 180 2.41 13.81 8.19
N ASP A 181 3.58 14.20 7.71
CA ASP A 181 3.75 14.81 6.38
C ASP A 181 4.23 13.77 5.33
N LEU A 182 3.49 13.66 4.22
CA LEU A 182 3.81 12.72 3.15
C LEU A 182 5.14 13.07 2.44
N GLY A 183 5.40 14.35 2.19
CA GLY A 183 6.62 14.79 1.52
C GLY A 183 7.85 14.45 2.34
N ALA A 184 7.76 14.58 3.67
CA ALA A 184 8.80 14.20 4.61
C ALA A 184 9.02 12.68 4.63
N LEU A 185 7.96 11.85 4.59
CA LEU A 185 8.09 10.40 4.44
C LEU A 185 8.80 10.03 3.12
N GLN A 186 8.41 10.65 2.01
CA GLN A 186 9.00 10.40 0.69
C GLN A 186 10.49 10.76 0.67
N TRP A 187 10.82 11.94 1.20
CA TRP A 187 12.20 12.39 1.36
C TRP A 187 12.99 11.43 2.25
N TYR A 188 12.44 11.04 3.40
CA TYR A 188 13.08 10.15 4.36
C TYR A 188 13.42 8.80 3.74
N ILE A 189 12.47 8.14 3.07
CA ILE A 189 12.72 6.90 2.32
C ILE A 189 13.79 7.10 1.25
N GLY A 190 13.79 8.27 0.58
CA GLY A 190 14.80 8.65 -0.41
C GLY A 190 16.24 8.60 0.11
N LEU A 191 16.48 8.99 1.37
CA LEU A 191 17.81 8.98 1.99
C LEU A 191 18.46 7.60 2.01
N PHE A 192 17.67 6.54 2.22
CA PHE A 192 18.17 5.17 2.37
C PHE A 192 18.36 4.44 1.03
N LYS A 193 17.87 5.00 -0.09
CA LYS A 193 18.10 4.42 -1.41
C LYS A 193 19.60 4.35 -1.77
N LYS A 194 20.43 5.17 -1.13
CA LYS A 194 21.90 5.17 -1.31
C LYS A 194 22.56 3.82 -1.01
N TYR A 195 21.95 2.99 -0.15
CA TYR A 195 22.49 1.68 0.22
C TYR A 195 22.24 0.60 -0.86
N ASN A 196 21.50 0.92 -1.92
CA ASN A 196 21.16 0.01 -3.03
C ASN A 196 20.60 -1.34 -2.55
N LYS A 197 19.73 -1.28 -1.53
CA LYS A 197 19.05 -2.42 -0.91
C LYS A 197 17.56 -2.07 -0.79
N PRO A 198 16.64 -3.05 -0.90
CA PRO A 198 15.23 -2.78 -0.69
C PRO A 198 14.96 -2.41 0.78
N ILE A 199 13.94 -1.58 0.99
CA ILE A 199 13.64 -0.92 2.27
C ILE A 199 12.40 -1.53 2.90
N TRP A 200 12.48 -1.76 4.21
CA TRP A 200 11.36 -2.08 5.07
C TRP A 200 11.07 -0.86 5.95
N LEU A 201 9.86 -0.32 5.85
CA LEU A 201 9.35 0.67 6.80
C LEU A 201 8.63 -0.09 7.92
N THR A 202 9.38 -0.56 8.91
CA THR A 202 8.87 -1.52 9.90
C THR A 202 7.93 -0.90 10.93
N GLU A 203 7.94 0.42 11.08
CA GLU A 203 6.95 1.16 11.85
C GLU A 203 6.62 2.47 11.15
N PHE A 204 5.33 2.74 10.95
CA PHE A 204 4.89 4.09 10.62
C PHE A 204 3.49 4.42 11.11
N ALA A 205 3.31 5.69 11.47
CA ALA A 205 2.03 6.33 11.76
C ALA A 205 2.20 7.86 11.70
N CYS A 206 1.10 8.61 11.81
CA CYS A 206 1.17 10.05 12.05
C CYS A 206 1.20 10.30 13.57
N GLY A 207 2.31 10.82 14.10
CA GLY A 207 2.53 10.96 15.54
C GLY A 207 3.27 12.23 15.99
N ASP A 208 3.71 13.11 15.08
CA ASP A 208 4.53 14.29 15.38
C ASP A 208 3.73 15.60 15.59
N ARG A 209 2.41 15.48 15.83
CA ARG A 209 1.52 16.62 16.09
C ARG A 209 1.10 16.63 17.56
N PRO A 210 0.64 17.79 18.09
CA PRO A 210 -0.05 17.82 19.39
C PRO A 210 -1.18 16.79 19.45
N HIS A 211 -1.33 16.09 20.57
CA HIS A 211 -2.25 14.94 20.68
C HIS A 211 -3.70 15.29 20.33
N ASP A 212 -4.15 16.49 20.70
CA ASP A 212 -5.49 17.02 20.40
C ASP A 212 -5.71 17.29 18.90
N GLN A 213 -4.64 17.38 18.11
CA GLN A 213 -4.70 17.57 16.66
C GLN A 213 -4.63 16.25 15.87
N ILE A 214 -4.23 15.15 16.50
CA ILE A 214 -4.17 13.83 15.86
C ILE A 214 -5.56 13.21 15.85
N THR A 215 -6.43 13.74 14.97
CA THR A 215 -7.80 13.24 14.79
C THR A 215 -7.82 11.94 13.96
N LEU A 216 -8.91 11.17 14.07
CA LEU A 216 -9.13 10.01 13.21
C LEU A 216 -9.13 10.38 11.72
N ALA A 217 -9.69 11.53 11.35
CA ALA A 217 -9.67 12.02 9.97
C ALA A 217 -8.23 12.26 9.47
N LEU A 218 -7.37 12.85 10.31
CA LEU A 218 -5.96 13.05 9.99
C LEU A 218 -5.24 11.70 9.80
N GLN A 219 -5.44 10.75 10.72
CA GLN A 219 -4.84 9.41 10.60
C GLN A 219 -5.26 8.70 9.32
N LYS A 220 -6.56 8.73 8.98
CA LYS A 220 -7.09 8.12 7.76
C LYS A 220 -6.52 8.76 6.49
N GLN A 221 -6.42 10.09 6.46
CA GLN A 221 -5.84 10.82 5.32
C GLN A 221 -4.37 10.44 5.15
N TYR A 222 -3.57 10.58 6.21
CA TYR A 222 -2.16 10.23 6.19
C TYR A 222 -1.92 8.76 5.79
N MET A 223 -2.69 7.82 6.38
CA MET A 223 -2.60 6.40 6.04
C MET A 223 -2.87 6.16 4.55
N THR A 224 -3.92 6.77 4.00
CA THR A 224 -4.28 6.61 2.57
C THR A 224 -3.14 7.08 1.67
N ASP A 225 -2.62 8.27 1.95
CA ASP A 225 -1.55 8.89 1.16
C ASP A 225 -0.22 8.12 1.28
N ALA A 226 0.17 7.77 2.51
CA ALA A 226 1.41 7.04 2.79
C ALA A 226 1.37 5.63 2.20
N VAL A 227 0.27 4.88 2.39
CA VAL A 227 0.13 3.53 1.81
C VAL A 227 0.15 3.60 0.28
N ASN A 228 -0.55 4.56 -0.33
CA ASN A 228 -0.50 4.71 -1.79
C ASN A 228 0.93 4.95 -2.29
N TYR A 229 1.71 5.80 -1.62
CA TYR A 229 3.12 5.98 -1.94
C TYR A 229 3.93 4.69 -1.74
N LEU A 230 3.84 4.03 -0.58
CA LEU A 230 4.63 2.85 -0.23
C LEU A 230 4.35 1.65 -1.15
N GLU A 231 3.11 1.52 -1.61
CA GLU A 231 2.74 0.52 -2.63
C GLU A 231 3.43 0.79 -3.96
N ASN A 232 3.48 2.05 -4.39
CA ASN A 232 4.02 2.46 -5.69
C ASN A 232 5.53 2.76 -5.70
N GLU A 233 6.19 2.82 -4.54
CA GLU A 233 7.63 3.03 -4.44
C GLU A 233 8.40 1.69 -4.62
N PRO A 234 9.20 1.51 -5.70
CA PRO A 234 9.88 0.25 -5.97
C PRO A 234 10.97 -0.09 -4.95
N ALA A 235 11.58 0.91 -4.30
CA ALA A 235 12.58 0.67 -3.27
C ALA A 235 11.95 0.08 -1.99
N VAL A 236 10.66 0.31 -1.74
CA VAL A 236 9.95 -0.20 -0.56
C VAL A 236 9.52 -1.64 -0.82
N PHE A 237 10.13 -2.57 -0.09
CA PHE A 237 9.81 -3.99 -0.13
C PHE A 237 8.60 -4.32 0.75
N ARG A 238 8.58 -3.77 1.98
CA ARG A 238 7.52 -4.00 2.97
C ARG A 238 7.32 -2.78 3.86
N TYR A 239 6.14 -2.66 4.43
CA TYR A 239 5.82 -1.63 5.41
C TYR A 239 4.87 -2.19 6.47
N ALA A 240 4.96 -1.69 7.71
CA ALA A 240 4.11 -2.13 8.81
C ALA A 240 3.57 -0.93 9.60
N TRP A 241 2.24 -0.84 9.67
CA TRP A 241 1.59 0.21 10.46
C TRP A 241 1.87 0.01 11.96
N PHE A 242 1.97 1.10 12.71
CA PHE A 242 2.01 1.09 14.16
C PHE A 242 0.73 1.71 14.73
N SER A 243 -0.19 0.98 15.36
CA SER A 243 -0.13 -0.44 15.76
C SER A 243 -1.55 -1.05 15.80
N GLY A 244 -1.67 -2.30 16.28
CA GLY A 244 -2.97 -2.95 16.51
C GLY A 244 -3.74 -2.25 17.64
N ARG A 245 -3.15 -2.19 18.84
CA ARG A 245 -3.65 -1.46 20.01
C ARG A 245 -2.49 -0.83 20.78
N ASN A 246 -2.46 0.49 20.85
CA ASN A 246 -1.47 1.32 21.51
C ASN A 246 -2.15 2.66 21.92
N ASN A 247 -1.70 3.26 23.03
CA ASN A 247 -2.29 4.49 23.59
C ASN A 247 -1.35 5.70 23.54
N GLU A 248 -0.15 5.54 22.98
CA GLU A 248 0.88 6.57 22.88
C GLU A 248 0.52 7.61 21.81
N ILE A 249 -0.01 7.17 20.67
CA ILE A 249 -0.43 8.05 19.59
C ILE A 249 -1.96 8.00 19.45
N PRO A 250 -2.68 9.14 19.50
CA PRO A 250 -4.13 9.15 19.34
C PRO A 250 -4.60 8.57 18.01
N ASN A 251 -5.72 7.82 18.05
CA ASN A 251 -6.43 7.30 16.89
C ASN A 251 -5.64 6.35 15.96
N ILE A 252 -4.51 5.76 16.40
CA ILE A 252 -3.69 4.85 15.54
C ILE A 252 -4.19 3.41 15.48
N ASN A 253 -5.08 3.01 16.39
CA ASN A 253 -5.42 1.61 16.61
C ASN A 253 -6.19 1.03 15.44
N LEU A 254 -5.67 -0.05 14.86
CA LEU A 254 -6.40 -0.83 13.85
C LEU A 254 -7.46 -1.75 14.48
N LEU A 255 -7.32 -2.08 15.76
CA LEU A 255 -8.19 -3.02 16.47
C LEU A 255 -8.90 -2.36 17.67
N GLY A 256 -10.19 -2.65 17.82
CA GLY A 256 -11.01 -2.39 19.00
C GLY A 256 -11.04 -3.62 19.91
N ASN A 257 -12.22 -4.15 20.24
CA ASN A 257 -12.28 -5.46 20.93
C ASN A 257 -11.69 -6.59 20.06
N SER A 258 -11.48 -7.77 20.66
CA SER A 258 -10.97 -8.95 19.94
C SER A 258 -11.79 -9.23 18.66
N GLY A 259 -11.10 -9.30 17.52
CA GLY A 259 -11.67 -9.52 16.19
C GLY A 259 -12.37 -8.33 15.55
N GLN A 260 -12.42 -7.17 16.21
CA GLN A 260 -13.09 -5.98 15.72
C GLN A 260 -12.07 -4.99 15.17
N LEU A 261 -12.10 -4.76 13.85
CA LEU A 261 -11.36 -3.66 13.24
C LEU A 261 -12.02 -2.33 13.60
N THR A 262 -11.22 -1.33 13.95
CA THR A 262 -11.67 0.07 14.02
C THR A 262 -11.97 0.60 12.61
N GLU A 263 -12.49 1.82 12.50
CA GLU A 263 -12.65 2.50 11.21
C GLU A 263 -11.31 2.64 10.47
N LEU A 264 -10.21 2.91 11.20
CA LEU A 264 -8.87 2.97 10.63
C LEU A 264 -8.38 1.57 10.20
N GLY A 265 -8.65 0.54 11.00
CA GLY A 265 -8.34 -0.86 10.65
C GLY A 265 -9.04 -1.33 9.38
N GLN A 266 -10.32 -0.99 9.22
CA GLN A 266 -11.11 -1.30 8.02
C GLN A 266 -10.56 -0.60 6.78
N LEU A 267 -10.14 0.67 6.92
CA LEU A 267 -9.42 1.37 5.86
C LEU A 267 -8.12 0.64 5.51
N TYR A 268 -7.25 0.37 6.49
CA TYR A 268 -5.93 -0.22 6.24
C TYR A 268 -5.97 -1.52 5.45
N VAL A 269 -6.87 -2.44 5.83
CA VAL A 269 -6.98 -3.75 5.15
C VAL A 269 -7.66 -3.67 3.78
N SER A 270 -8.35 -2.57 3.46
CA SER A 270 -9.05 -2.39 2.18
C SER A 270 -8.32 -1.51 1.17
N LEU A 271 -7.26 -0.80 1.58
CA LEU A 271 -6.49 0.07 0.68
C LEU A 271 -5.92 -0.72 -0.52
N PRO A 272 -5.91 -0.11 -1.73
CA PRO A 272 -5.38 -0.74 -2.93
C PRO A 272 -3.87 -1.02 -2.80
N PHE A 273 -3.33 -1.88 -3.67
CA PHE A 273 -1.92 -2.25 -3.66
C PHE A 273 -1.35 -2.52 -5.06
N ALA A 274 -0.04 -2.34 -5.19
CA ALA A 274 0.68 -2.53 -6.46
C ALA A 274 0.66 -4.01 -6.85
N GLY A 275 0.31 -4.30 -8.11
CA GLY A 275 0.10 -5.67 -8.61
C GLY A 275 -1.36 -6.03 -8.82
N THR A 276 -2.31 -5.24 -8.30
CA THR A 276 -3.63 -5.14 -8.94
C THR A 276 -3.43 -4.37 -10.24
N SER A 277 -3.53 -5.04 -11.39
CA SER A 277 -3.34 -4.37 -12.68
C SER A 277 -4.31 -3.19 -12.78
N SER A 278 -3.79 -1.96 -12.80
CA SER A 278 -4.57 -0.80 -13.23
C SER A 278 -4.99 -1.07 -14.67
N GLY A 279 -6.24 -1.48 -14.84
CA GLY A 279 -6.78 -1.97 -16.10
C GLY A 279 -8.03 -1.19 -16.49
N ARG A 280 -8.52 -1.43 -17.70
CA ARG A 280 -9.83 -0.91 -18.11
C ARG A 280 -10.89 -1.52 -17.19
N LEU A 281 -11.62 -0.68 -16.49
CA LEU A 281 -12.74 -1.06 -15.64
C LEU A 281 -14.00 -1.12 -16.49
N THR A 282 -14.79 -2.17 -16.32
CA THR A 282 -16.07 -2.34 -17.01
C THR A 282 -17.21 -1.94 -16.08
N PRO A 283 -17.98 -0.88 -16.40
CA PRO A 283 -19.21 -0.58 -15.67
C PRO A 283 -20.22 -1.72 -15.81
N VAL A 284 -20.98 -2.00 -14.75
CA VAL A 284 -22.11 -2.93 -14.79
C VAL A 284 -23.35 -2.30 -15.44
N SER A 285 -23.46 -0.97 -15.40
CA SER A 285 -24.53 -0.24 -16.08
C SER A 285 -24.16 1.22 -16.33
N ALA A 286 -24.85 1.84 -17.28
CA ALA A 286 -24.80 3.27 -17.54
C ALA A 286 -26.22 3.87 -17.51
N VAL A 287 -26.36 5.03 -16.89
CA VAL A 287 -27.60 5.83 -16.81
C VAL A 287 -27.25 7.27 -17.17
N SER A 288 -28.18 8.03 -17.73
CA SER A 288 -27.97 9.45 -18.03
C SER A 288 -29.12 10.30 -17.51
N SER A 289 -28.87 11.61 -17.39
CA SER A 289 -29.92 12.59 -17.09
C SER A 289 -30.99 12.65 -18.18
N SER A 290 -30.62 12.38 -19.43
CA SER A 290 -31.54 12.34 -20.57
C SER A 290 -30.93 11.59 -21.77
N SER A 291 -31.71 11.40 -22.82
CA SER A 291 -31.24 10.95 -24.14
C SER A 291 -31.94 11.76 -25.23
N GLU A 292 -31.20 12.11 -26.29
CA GLU A 292 -31.74 12.83 -27.47
C GLU A 292 -32.84 12.01 -28.16
N SER A 293 -32.64 10.70 -28.27
CA SER A 293 -33.62 9.75 -28.82
C SER A 293 -33.36 8.32 -28.30
N ASN A 294 -34.22 7.37 -28.69
CA ASN A 294 -34.02 5.94 -28.41
C ASN A 294 -32.75 5.35 -29.07
N GLY A 295 -32.18 6.03 -30.07
CA GLY A 295 -30.94 5.60 -30.73
C GLY A 295 -29.66 6.04 -30.03
N THR A 296 -29.75 6.87 -28.98
CA THR A 296 -28.58 7.52 -28.34
C THR A 296 -28.54 7.29 -26.83
N LEU A 297 -28.89 6.08 -26.40
CA LEU A 297 -28.98 5.67 -25.00
C LEU A 297 -27.59 5.63 -24.32
N PRO A 298 -27.51 5.76 -22.98
CA PRO A 298 -26.25 5.81 -22.24
C PRO A 298 -25.35 4.57 -22.43
N GLY A 299 -25.94 3.40 -22.67
CA GLY A 299 -25.19 2.16 -22.91
C GLY A 299 -24.30 2.22 -24.15
N ASN A 300 -24.65 3.04 -25.14
CA ASN A 300 -23.88 3.22 -26.37
C ASN A 300 -22.52 3.89 -26.15
N ALA A 301 -22.27 4.51 -24.99
CA ALA A 301 -20.99 5.15 -24.70
C ALA A 301 -20.04 4.23 -23.91
N ILE A 302 -20.40 2.97 -23.68
CA ILE A 302 -19.59 1.98 -22.95
C ILE A 302 -19.56 0.62 -23.64
N ASP A 303 -20.01 0.54 -24.90
CA ASP A 303 -20.15 -0.69 -25.67
C ASP A 303 -18.90 -1.04 -26.49
N GLY A 304 -17.89 -0.15 -26.51
CA GLY A 304 -16.66 -0.33 -27.28
C GLY A 304 -16.83 -0.05 -28.78
N ASN A 305 -17.98 0.49 -29.21
CA ASN A 305 -18.29 0.72 -30.60
C ASN A 305 -18.36 2.21 -30.95
N LEU A 306 -17.32 2.71 -31.62
CA LEU A 306 -17.25 4.11 -32.03
C LEU A 306 -18.27 4.53 -33.13
N SER A 307 -19.11 3.61 -33.62
CA SER A 307 -20.24 3.96 -34.51
C SER A 307 -21.54 4.29 -33.76
N THR A 308 -21.62 3.95 -32.47
CA THR A 308 -22.76 4.26 -31.59
C THR A 308 -22.35 5.38 -30.64
N ARG A 309 -23.33 6.12 -30.09
CA ARG A 309 -23.06 7.22 -29.16
C ARG A 309 -24.17 7.38 -28.14
N TRP A 310 -23.84 7.85 -26.95
CA TRP A 310 -24.80 8.54 -26.10
C TRP A 310 -24.94 9.99 -26.56
N SER A 311 -26.14 10.55 -26.44
CA SER A 311 -26.42 11.97 -26.70
C SER A 311 -27.48 12.46 -25.73
N SER A 312 -27.26 13.58 -25.06
CA SER A 312 -28.24 14.20 -24.16
C SER A 312 -29.27 15.05 -24.90
N THR A 313 -30.33 15.48 -24.20
CA THR A 313 -31.14 16.62 -24.65
C THR A 313 -30.31 17.91 -24.63
N PHE A 314 -30.80 18.94 -25.33
CA PHE A 314 -30.04 20.14 -25.65
C PHE A 314 -30.15 21.19 -24.53
N SER A 315 -29.78 20.79 -23.32
CA SER A 315 -29.78 21.66 -22.14
C SER A 315 -28.55 21.40 -21.27
N ASP A 316 -28.30 22.33 -20.36
CA ASP A 316 -27.25 22.27 -19.35
C ASP A 316 -27.90 22.36 -17.95
N PRO A 317 -27.42 21.61 -16.94
CA PRO A 317 -26.40 20.57 -17.00
C PRO A 317 -26.96 19.22 -17.46
N GLN A 318 -26.08 18.31 -17.90
CA GLN A 318 -26.40 16.91 -18.21
C GLN A 318 -25.31 15.98 -17.67
N TYR A 319 -25.63 14.71 -17.47
CA TYR A 319 -24.65 13.73 -17.04
C TYR A 319 -24.82 12.35 -17.66
N LEU A 320 -23.70 11.65 -17.76
CA LEU A 320 -23.61 10.21 -17.97
C LEU A 320 -23.00 9.59 -16.71
N LEU A 321 -23.71 8.67 -16.09
CA LEU A 321 -23.39 7.99 -14.83
C LEU A 321 -23.07 6.52 -15.12
N LEU A 322 -21.95 6.06 -14.58
CA LEU A 322 -21.48 4.68 -14.66
C LEU A 322 -21.51 4.05 -13.27
N ASP A 323 -22.13 2.88 -13.13
CA ASP A 323 -22.06 2.03 -11.93
C ASP A 323 -21.04 0.91 -12.16
N PHE A 324 -20.09 0.73 -11.24
CA PHE A 324 -19.10 -0.35 -11.30
C PHE A 324 -19.45 -1.55 -10.40
N GLY A 325 -20.61 -1.53 -9.74
CA GLY A 325 -21.13 -2.60 -8.87
C GLY A 325 -20.47 -2.65 -7.48
N SER A 326 -19.20 -2.26 -7.38
CA SER A 326 -18.45 -2.09 -6.14
C SER A 326 -17.58 -0.84 -6.22
N THR A 327 -17.08 -0.35 -5.08
CA THR A 327 -16.09 0.74 -5.06
C THR A 327 -14.86 0.36 -5.87
N LYS A 328 -14.40 1.29 -6.72
CA LYS A 328 -13.17 1.22 -7.51
C LYS A 328 -12.27 2.39 -7.17
N SER A 329 -10.98 2.26 -7.41
CA SER A 329 -10.07 3.41 -7.46
C SER A 329 -9.84 3.80 -8.92
N PHE A 330 -9.93 5.09 -9.24
CA PHE A 330 -9.86 5.59 -10.62
C PHE A 330 -8.54 6.33 -10.87
N SER A 331 -7.82 5.94 -11.92
CA SER A 331 -6.51 6.50 -12.27
C SER A 331 -6.51 7.24 -13.62
N ARG A 332 -7.44 6.90 -14.52
CA ARG A 332 -7.59 7.53 -15.83
C ARG A 332 -9.02 7.43 -16.34
N VAL A 333 -9.48 8.47 -17.02
CA VAL A 333 -10.74 8.47 -17.79
C VAL A 333 -10.43 9.00 -19.17
N LYS A 334 -10.76 8.21 -20.20
CA LYS A 334 -10.65 8.62 -21.60
C LYS A 334 -12.04 8.81 -22.18
N LEU A 335 -12.31 9.99 -22.72
CA LEU A 335 -13.57 10.37 -23.34
C LEU A 335 -13.34 10.52 -24.84
N THR A 336 -14.18 9.88 -25.65
CA THR A 336 -14.22 10.08 -27.10
C THR A 336 -15.51 10.81 -27.44
N TRP A 337 -15.43 12.11 -27.66
CA TRP A 337 -16.57 12.96 -27.98
C TRP A 337 -16.96 12.86 -29.47
N GLU A 338 -18.24 13.13 -29.73
CA GLU A 338 -18.71 13.49 -31.06
C GLU A 338 -18.40 14.97 -31.38
N ALA A 339 -18.77 15.49 -32.55
CA ALA A 339 -18.67 16.91 -32.86
C ALA A 339 -19.43 17.80 -31.86
N ALA A 340 -20.49 17.30 -31.23
CA ALA A 340 -21.15 17.89 -30.07
C ALA A 340 -20.53 17.38 -28.75
N TYR A 341 -19.90 18.29 -28.00
CA TYR A 341 -19.09 17.93 -26.83
C TYR A 341 -19.27 18.89 -25.65
N GLY A 342 -18.77 18.49 -24.49
CA GLY A 342 -18.73 19.34 -23.30
C GLY A 342 -17.61 20.37 -23.36
N LYS A 343 -17.96 21.66 -23.43
CA LYS A 343 -16.99 22.76 -23.31
C LYS A 343 -16.44 22.81 -21.88
N ASP A 344 -17.33 22.69 -20.90
CA ASP A 344 -16.97 22.57 -19.49
C ASP A 344 -17.66 21.36 -18.88
N TYR A 345 -16.90 20.55 -18.14
CA TYR A 345 -17.40 19.35 -17.48
C TYR A 345 -16.51 18.92 -16.31
N GLN A 346 -17.05 18.03 -15.48
CA GLN A 346 -16.34 17.45 -14.34
C GLN A 346 -16.41 15.94 -14.37
N ILE A 347 -15.34 15.29 -13.92
CA ILE A 347 -15.36 13.88 -13.54
C ILE A 347 -15.62 13.82 -12.05
N GLN A 348 -16.73 13.19 -11.66
CA GLN A 348 -17.14 13.10 -10.28
C GLN A 348 -17.32 11.64 -9.87
N VAL A 349 -17.02 11.34 -8.60
CA VAL A 349 -17.16 10.01 -8.00
C VAL A 349 -18.11 10.04 -6.82
N SER A 350 -18.76 8.90 -6.55
CA SER A 350 -19.65 8.73 -5.41
C SER A 350 -19.70 7.27 -4.94
N ASN A 351 -20.02 7.06 -3.66
CA ASN A 351 -20.35 5.74 -3.12
C ASN A 351 -21.87 5.56 -2.89
N ASN A 352 -22.66 6.63 -2.91
CA ASN A 352 -24.05 6.64 -2.40
C ASN A 352 -25.04 7.39 -3.30
N LEU A 353 -24.61 7.90 -4.46
CA LEU A 353 -25.39 8.69 -5.43
C LEU A 353 -25.89 10.06 -4.93
N SER A 354 -25.77 10.39 -3.64
CA SER A 354 -26.20 11.66 -3.06
C SER A 354 -25.04 12.62 -2.83
N SER A 355 -23.87 12.11 -2.44
CA SER A 355 -22.66 12.89 -2.20
C SER A 355 -21.67 12.68 -3.35
N TRP A 356 -21.21 13.76 -3.96
CA TRP A 356 -20.32 13.73 -5.12
C TRP A 356 -19.03 14.49 -4.85
N THR A 357 -17.91 13.90 -5.24
CA THR A 357 -16.59 14.52 -5.18
C THR A 357 -16.03 14.67 -6.58
N SER A 358 -15.66 15.90 -6.97
CA SER A 358 -15.00 16.15 -8.25
C SER A 358 -13.52 15.76 -8.17
N ILE A 359 -13.10 14.84 -9.03
CA ILE A 359 -11.71 14.37 -9.15
C ILE A 359 -10.98 14.99 -10.34
N LYS A 360 -11.73 15.63 -11.26
CA LYS A 360 -11.21 16.44 -12.36
C LYS A 360 -12.24 17.47 -12.79
N SER A 361 -11.76 18.66 -13.16
CA SER A 361 -12.56 19.70 -13.83
C SER A 361 -11.85 20.09 -15.12
N VAL A 362 -12.61 20.21 -16.21
CA VAL A 362 -12.17 20.68 -17.51
C VAL A 362 -13.01 21.88 -17.91
N VAL A 363 -12.35 22.94 -18.38
CA VAL A 363 -12.97 24.18 -18.82
C VAL A 363 -12.39 24.58 -20.17
N ASN A 364 -13.24 25.16 -21.03
CA ASN A 364 -12.88 25.56 -22.39
C ASN A 364 -12.32 24.41 -23.26
N GLY A 365 -12.87 23.21 -23.14
CA GLY A 365 -12.51 22.05 -23.95
C GLY A 365 -12.61 22.29 -25.46
N ASP A 366 -11.86 21.51 -26.21
CA ASP A 366 -11.77 21.50 -27.67
C ASP A 366 -12.49 20.30 -28.32
N GLY A 367 -12.94 19.33 -27.53
CA GLY A 367 -13.68 18.16 -27.99
C GLY A 367 -12.74 17.03 -28.43
N GLY A 368 -13.18 16.17 -29.35
CA GLY A 368 -12.34 15.06 -29.82
C GLY A 368 -12.07 14.02 -28.72
N VAL A 369 -10.81 13.70 -28.46
CA VAL A 369 -10.42 12.71 -27.44
C VAL A 369 -9.77 13.41 -26.25
N ASP A 370 -10.41 13.30 -25.08
CA ASP A 370 -9.83 13.72 -23.82
C ASP A 370 -9.23 12.51 -23.10
N ASP A 371 -7.93 12.49 -22.89
CA ASP A 371 -7.23 11.44 -22.12
C ASP A 371 -6.80 11.97 -20.74
N LEU A 372 -7.69 11.81 -19.75
CA LEU A 372 -7.53 12.37 -18.42
C LEU A 372 -6.77 11.38 -17.53
N THR A 373 -5.45 11.51 -17.46
CA THR A 373 -4.56 10.68 -16.63
C THR A 373 -4.25 11.30 -15.26
N GLY A 374 -3.67 10.52 -14.35
CA GLY A 374 -3.20 11.01 -13.04
C GLY A 374 -4.35 11.37 -12.11
N LEU A 375 -5.52 10.76 -12.32
CA LEU A 375 -6.67 10.95 -11.45
C LEU A 375 -6.42 10.26 -10.11
N SER A 376 -6.98 10.85 -9.06
CA SER A 376 -6.99 10.26 -7.72
C SER A 376 -8.39 10.39 -7.15
N GLY A 377 -8.98 9.26 -6.79
CA GLY A 377 -10.29 9.18 -6.18
C GLY A 377 -10.88 7.78 -6.28
N SER A 378 -11.76 7.46 -5.33
CA SER A 378 -12.43 6.17 -5.25
C SER A 378 -13.93 6.33 -5.13
N GLY A 379 -14.69 5.46 -5.77
CA GLY A 379 -16.15 5.43 -5.69
C GLY A 379 -16.72 4.20 -6.39
N ARG A 380 -17.94 3.81 -6.03
CA ARG A 380 -18.71 2.82 -6.81
C ARG A 380 -19.22 3.41 -8.12
N TYR A 381 -19.52 4.70 -8.10
CA TYR A 381 -20.10 5.43 -9.20
C TYR A 381 -19.13 6.48 -9.71
N LEU A 382 -19.07 6.63 -11.03
CA LEU A 382 -18.39 7.73 -11.71
C LEU A 382 -19.38 8.41 -12.64
N ARG A 383 -19.42 9.74 -12.67
CA ARG A 383 -20.19 10.47 -13.67
C ARG A 383 -19.37 11.53 -14.38
N ILE A 384 -19.66 11.69 -15.67
CA ILE A 384 -19.24 12.83 -16.47
C ILE A 384 -20.37 13.85 -16.33
N TYR A 385 -20.11 14.94 -15.61
CA TYR A 385 -21.08 15.99 -15.31
C TYR A 385 -20.78 17.22 -16.17
N GLY A 386 -21.54 17.38 -17.26
CA GLY A 386 -21.42 18.49 -18.19
C GLY A 386 -22.12 19.75 -17.69
N THR A 387 -21.42 20.87 -17.68
CA THR A 387 -21.93 22.16 -17.19
C THR A 387 -22.06 23.24 -18.26
N ARG A 388 -21.34 23.11 -19.38
CA ARG A 388 -21.54 23.97 -20.56
C ARG A 388 -21.27 23.19 -21.85
N ARG A 389 -22.23 23.16 -22.77
CA ARG A 389 -22.07 22.60 -24.13
C ARG A 389 -21.23 23.51 -25.02
N ALA A 390 -20.50 22.92 -25.96
CA ALA A 390 -19.70 23.66 -26.93
C ALA A 390 -20.47 24.10 -28.18
N THR A 391 -21.58 23.43 -28.48
CA THR A 391 -22.42 23.68 -29.67
C THR A 391 -23.88 23.89 -29.27
N GLY A 392 -24.77 24.12 -30.24
CA GLY A 392 -26.21 24.17 -30.01
C GLY A 392 -26.85 22.81 -29.67
N TYR A 393 -26.13 21.70 -29.88
CA TYR A 393 -26.58 20.34 -29.64
C TYR A 393 -26.29 19.87 -28.20
N GLY A 394 -26.72 18.66 -27.85
CA GLY A 394 -26.47 18.03 -26.54
C GLY A 394 -25.00 17.63 -26.31
N TYR A 395 -24.71 17.07 -25.14
CA TYR A 395 -23.43 16.37 -24.91
C TYR A 395 -23.48 15.03 -25.61
N SER A 396 -22.43 14.68 -26.37
CA SER A 396 -22.40 13.38 -27.03
C SER A 396 -21.05 12.69 -26.99
N LEU A 397 -21.07 11.43 -26.55
CA LEU A 397 -19.90 10.58 -26.37
C LEU A 397 -20.06 9.33 -27.21
N TYR A 398 -19.08 9.07 -28.07
CA TYR A 398 -18.91 7.78 -28.73
C TYR A 398 -18.47 6.72 -27.71
N GLU A 399 -17.54 7.05 -26.81
CA GLU A 399 -17.02 6.07 -25.84
C GLU A 399 -16.47 6.73 -24.58
N VAL A 400 -16.63 6.04 -23.44
CA VAL A 400 -16.00 6.33 -22.16
C VAL A 400 -15.21 5.11 -21.69
N GLU A 401 -13.89 5.26 -21.60
CA GLU A 401 -13.01 4.24 -21.06
C GLU A 401 -12.49 4.68 -19.69
N VAL A 402 -12.82 3.94 -18.64
CA VAL A 402 -12.36 4.22 -17.28
C VAL A 402 -11.29 3.20 -16.90
N TYR A 403 -10.21 3.65 -16.28
CA TYR A 403 -9.11 2.80 -15.83
C TYR A 403 -8.84 3.01 -14.35
N GLY A 404 -8.38 1.93 -13.72
CA GLY A 404 -8.12 1.92 -12.29
C GLY A 404 -8.00 0.53 -11.74
N THR A 405 -8.14 0.40 -10.42
CA THR A 405 -8.06 -0.89 -9.73
C THR A 405 -9.43 -1.32 -9.20
N PRO A 406 -9.72 -2.64 -9.18
CA PRO A 406 -10.97 -3.20 -8.67
C PRO A 406 -11.32 -2.84 -7.23
#